data_AF-A0A2V9T262-F1
#
_entry.id   AF-A0A2V9T262-F1
#
_cell.length_a   1.000
_cell.length_b   1.000
_cell.length_c   1.000
_cell.angle_alpha   90.00
_cell.angle_beta   90.00
_cell.angle_gamma   90.00
#
_symmetry.space_group_name_H-M   'P 1'
#
loop_
_entity.id
_entity.type
_entity.pdbx_description
1 polymer ?
#
loop_
_entity_poly.entity_id
_entity_poly.type
_entity_poly.pdbx_seq_one_letter_code
_entity_poly.pdbx_strand_id
1 'polypeptide(L)' 'PEDDARLEGEKRFQANCSRCHQAPHKFPPRMMVTIERHMRVRALVTEQDMRLILHYMTQ' A
#
# COMPACT_ATOMS: atom_id res chain seq x y z
N PRO A 1 -8.62 9.69 13.22
CA PRO A 1 -7.33 10.39 13.41
C PRO A 1 -6.27 9.87 12.42
N GLU A 2 -5.15 10.57 12.21
CA GLU A 2 -4.09 10.14 11.27
C GLU A 2 -3.58 8.71 11.56
N ASP A 3 -3.51 8.35 12.85
CA ASP A 3 -3.18 6.98 13.30
C ASP A 3 -4.16 5.91 12.80
N ASP A 4 -5.45 6.21 12.70
CA ASP A 4 -6.43 5.23 12.21
C ASP A 4 -6.20 4.92 10.73
N ALA A 5 -5.84 5.93 9.94
CA ALA A 5 -5.55 5.75 8.51
C ALA A 5 -4.28 4.91 8.30
N ARG A 6 -3.25 5.12 9.13
CA ARG A 6 -2.03 4.31 9.12
C ARG A 6 -2.29 2.85 9.51
N LEU A 7 -3.04 2.62 10.60
CA LEU A 7 -3.39 1.28 11.07
C LEU A 7 -4.25 0.53 10.06
N GLU A 8 -5.22 1.20 9.45
CA GLU A 8 -6.03 0.59 8.40
C GLU A 8 -5.19 0.31 7.15
N GLY A 9 -4.27 1.19 6.78
CA GLY A 9 -3.29 0.97 5.71
C GLY A 9 -2.42 -0.26 5.95
N GLU A 10 -1.92 -0.45 7.16
CA GLU A 10 -1.14 -1.63 7.55
C GLU A 10 -1.96 -2.93 7.39
N LYS A 11 -3.23 -2.93 7.83
CA LYS A 11 -4.11 -4.10 7.66
C LYS A 11 -4.32 -4.44 6.19
N ARG A 12 -4.58 -3.43 5.34
CA ARG A 12 -4.76 -3.64 3.89
C ARG A 12 -3.48 -4.10 3.22
N PHE A 13 -2.32 -3.59 3.68
CA PHE A 13 -1.02 -4.03 3.20
C PHE A 13 -0.80 -5.52 3.51
N GLN A 14 -1.04 -5.96 4.75
CA GLN A 14 -0.91 -7.36 5.15
C GLN A 14 -1.89 -8.29 4.40
N ALA A 15 -3.10 -7.81 4.11
CA ALA A 15 -4.09 -8.60 3.39
C ALA A 15 -3.77 -8.79 1.90
N ASN A 16 -3.07 -7.83 1.27
CA ASN A 16 -2.93 -7.79 -0.20
C ASN A 16 -1.49 -7.95 -0.71
N CYS A 17 -0.50 -7.39 -0.03
CA CYS A 17 0.85 -7.19 -0.58
C CYS A 17 1.82 -8.34 -0.25
N SER A 18 1.69 -8.97 0.92
CA SER A 18 2.57 -10.07 1.37
C SER A 18 2.19 -11.44 0.80
N ARG A 19 1.14 -11.52 -0.03
CA ARG A 19 0.64 -12.77 -0.62
C ARG A 19 1.53 -13.36 -1.72
N CYS A 20 2.22 -12.50 -2.48
CA CYS A 20 2.94 -12.92 -3.68
C CYS A 20 4.47 -12.84 -3.53
N HIS A 21 4.96 -11.85 -2.79
CA HIS A 21 6.38 -11.64 -2.55
C HIS A 21 6.58 -10.79 -1.29
N GLN A 22 7.83 -10.67 -0.83
CA GLN A 22 8.17 -9.75 0.25
C GLN A 22 8.09 -8.29 -0.24
N ALA A 23 7.81 -7.39 0.69
CA ALA A 23 7.81 -5.96 0.40
C ALA A 23 9.18 -5.52 -0.12
N PRO A 24 9.25 -4.69 -1.18
CA PRO A 24 10.51 -4.10 -1.59
C PRO A 24 11.02 -3.10 -0.53
N HIS A 25 12.28 -2.70 -0.65
CA HIS A 25 12.83 -1.62 0.16
C HIS A 25 12.04 -0.32 -0.04
N LYS A 26 12.12 0.61 0.92
CA LYS A 26 11.42 1.90 0.82
C LYS A 26 11.86 2.65 -0.44
N PHE A 27 10.90 2.98 -1.30
CA PHE A 27 11.11 3.88 -2.42
C PHE A 27 10.69 5.31 -2.08
N PRO A 28 11.19 6.32 -2.81
CA PRO A 28 10.66 7.67 -2.75
C PRO A 28 9.14 7.70 -2.98
N PRO A 29 8.38 8.58 -2.30
CA PRO A 29 6.90 8.57 -2.35
C PRO A 29 6.31 8.59 -3.76
N ARG A 30 6.93 9.32 -4.70
CA ARG A 30 6.49 9.37 -6.10
C ARG A 30 6.59 8.01 -6.81
N MET A 31 7.63 7.23 -6.51
CA MET A 31 7.77 5.88 -7.05
C MET A 31 6.79 4.91 -6.40
N MET A 32 6.58 5.03 -5.08
CA MET A 32 5.57 4.23 -4.37
C MET A 32 4.18 4.38 -4.99
N VAL A 33 3.76 5.60 -5.35
CA VAL A 33 2.48 5.84 -6.03
C VAL A 33 2.37 5.04 -7.34
N THR A 34 3.43 5.01 -8.16
CA THR A 34 3.44 4.29 -9.42
C THR A 34 3.36 2.78 -9.20
N ILE A 35 4.11 2.26 -8.23
CA ILE A 35 4.10 0.83 -7.86
C ILE A 35 2.70 0.42 -7.38
N GLU A 36 2.11 1.18 -6.47
CA GLU A 36 0.77 0.90 -5.92
C GLU A 36 -0.31 0.96 -7.00
N ARG A 37 -0.24 1.90 -7.95
CA ARG A 37 -1.14 1.94 -9.12
C ARG A 37 -1.03 0.69 -9.97
N HIS A 38 0.18 0.18 -10.18
CA HIS A 38 0.38 -1.08 -10.89
C HIS A 38 -0.18 -2.27 -10.07
N MET A 39 0.05 -2.29 -8.75
CA MET A 39 -0.43 -3.33 -7.85
C MET A 39 -1.96 -3.38 -7.72
N ARG A 40 -2.69 -2.28 -7.92
CA ARG A 40 -4.16 -2.31 -8.05
C ARG A 40 -4.66 -3.35 -9.05
N VAL A 41 -4.00 -3.42 -10.20
CA VAL A 41 -4.38 -4.35 -11.27
C VAL A 41 -3.92 -5.78 -10.94
N ARG A 42 -2.75 -5.94 -10.31
CA ARG A 42 -2.13 -7.25 -10.06
C ARG A 42 -2.62 -7.96 -8.80
N ALA A 43 -2.95 -7.20 -7.76
CA ALA A 43 -3.29 -7.70 -6.43
C ALA A 43 -4.75 -7.41 -6.04
N LEU A 44 -5.60 -7.03 -7.00
CA LEU A 44 -7.03 -6.74 -6.79
C LEU A 44 -7.28 -5.67 -5.71
N VAL A 45 -6.36 -4.71 -5.59
CA VAL A 45 -6.43 -3.64 -4.60
C VAL A 45 -7.40 -2.57 -5.09
N THR A 46 -8.39 -2.24 -4.27
CA THR A 46 -9.35 -1.17 -4.58
C THR A 46 -8.67 0.20 -4.55
N GLU A 47 -9.35 1.23 -5.06
CA GLU A 47 -8.80 2.59 -4.96
C GLU A 47 -8.62 3.06 -3.52
N GLN A 48 -9.58 2.70 -2.65
CA GLN A 48 -9.53 3.07 -1.24
C GLN A 48 -8.38 2.37 -0.53
N ASP A 49 -8.20 1.08 -0.79
CA ASP A 49 -7.09 0.31 -0.22
C ASP A 49 -5.74 0.86 -0.65
N MET A 50 -5.59 1.21 -1.94
CA MET A 50 -4.37 1.81 -2.45
C MET A 50 -4.02 3.11 -1.71
N ARG A 51 -5.00 3.97 -1.42
CA ARG A 51 -4.75 5.24 -0.69
C ARG A 51 -4.28 4.98 0.74
N LEU A 52 -4.88 4.00 1.42
CA LEU A 52 -4.52 3.63 2.78
C LEU A 52 -3.15 2.95 2.84
N ILE A 53 -2.88 2.01 1.92
CA ILE A 53 -1.58 1.35 1.79
C ILE A 53 -0.50 2.38 1.49
N LEU A 54 -0.74 3.28 0.54
CA LEU A 54 0.21 4.33 0.20
C LEU A 54 0.50 5.25 1.40
N HIS A 55 -0.52 5.62 2.18
CA HIS A 55 -0.33 6.41 3.39
C HIS A 55 0.54 5.66 4.42
N TYR A 56 0.28 4.36 4.63
CA TYR A 56 1.10 3.51 5.49
C TYR A 56 2.57 3.39 5.01
N MET A 57 2.80 3.29 3.70
CA MET A 57 4.15 3.05 3.15
C MET A 57 5.00 4.31 2.95
N THR A 58 4.40 5.50 2.96
CA THR A 58 5.09 6.77 2.68
C THR A 58 5.31 7.66 3.90
N GLN A 59 4.81 7.25 5.06
CA GLN A 59 5.24 7.74 6.38
C GLN A 59 6.52 6.98 6.82
#